data_AF-A0A2J8PJU6-F1
#
_entry.id   AF-A0A2J8PJU6-F1
#
_cell.length_a   1.000
_cell.length_b   1.000
_cell.length_c   1.000
_cell.angle_alpha   90.00
_cell.angle_beta   90.00
_cell.angle_gamma   90.00
#
_symmetry.space_group_name_H-M   'P 1'
#
loop_
_entity.id
_entity.type
_entity.pdbx_description
1 polymer ?
#
loop_
_entity_poly.entity_id
_entity_poly.type
_entity_poly.pdbx_seq_one_letter_code
_entity_poly.pdbx_strand_id
1 'polypeptide(L)' 'AASLLTELLQFEPTRRLGMGEGGVSKLKSHPFFSTIHWSKLVGQQTR' A
#
# COMPACT_ATOMS: atom_id res chain seq x y z
N ALA A 1 -0.46 -12.71 2.60
CA ALA A 1 0.15 -11.53 3.24
C ALA A 1 1.69 -11.56 3.24
N ALA A 2 2.34 -12.72 3.10
CA ALA A 2 3.81 -12.83 3.20
C ALA A 2 4.56 -11.84 2.30
N SER A 3 4.18 -11.70 1.02
CA SER A 3 4.81 -10.74 0.09
C SER A 3 4.76 -9.30 0.58
N LEU A 4 3.60 -8.87 1.10
CA LEU A 4 3.43 -7.52 1.65
C LEU A 4 4.42 -7.25 2.80
N LEU A 5 4.56 -8.21 3.72
CA LEU A 5 5.47 -8.08 4.85
C LEU A 5 6.93 -8.06 4.39
N THR A 6 7.30 -8.93 3.45
CA THR A 6 8.66 -8.95 2.88
C THR A 6 9.00 -7.63 2.20
N GLU A 7 8.07 -7.01 1.48
CA GLU A 7 8.32 -5.74 0.78
C GLU A 7 8.27 -4.51 1.71
N LEU A 8 7.49 -4.55 2.80
CA LEU A 8 7.46 -3.50 3.82
C LEU A 8 8.67 -3.56 4.78
N LEU A 9 9.18 -4.76 5.06
CA LEU A 9 10.28 -4.99 5.99
C LEU A 9 11.63 -5.07 5.28
N GLN A 10 11.77 -4.36 4.16
CA GLN A 10 13.07 -4.16 3.54
C GLN A 10 13.96 -3.32 4.46
N PHE A 11 15.17 -3.84 4.68
CA PHE A 11 16.19 -3.19 5.49
C PHE A 11 16.58 -1.84 4.87
N GLU A 12 16.90 -1.86 3.57
CA GLU A 12 17.19 -0.65 2.79
C GLU A 12 15.91 0.19 2.61
N PRO A 13 15.83 1.43 3.14
CA PRO A 13 14.62 2.24 3.07
C PRO A 13 14.18 2.53 1.63
N THR A 14 15.14 2.66 0.70
CA THR A 14 14.87 2.92 -0.72
C THR A 14 14.22 1.75 -1.44
N ARG A 15 14.34 0.52 -0.91
CA ARG A 15 13.72 -0.68 -1.47
C ARG A 15 12.35 -1.01 -0.86
N ARG A 16 11.99 -0.32 0.23
CA ARG A 16 10.74 -0.55 0.95
C ARG A 16 9.53 -0.20 0.08
N LEU A 17 8.52 -1.06 0.07
CA LEU A 17 7.25 -0.75 -0.56
C LEU A 17 6.65 0.53 0.03
N GLY A 18 6.26 1.45 -0.84
CA GLY A 18 5.80 2.78 -0.43
C GLY A 18 6.86 3.88 -0.57
N MET A 19 8.13 3.53 -0.83
CA MET A 19 9.21 4.49 -1.11
C MET A 19 9.57 4.55 -2.59
N GLY A 20 10.14 5.68 -3.02
CA GLY A 20 10.56 5.89 -4.41
C GLY A 20 9.40 6.18 -5.38
N GLU A 21 9.61 5.88 -6.66
CA GLU A 21 8.64 6.15 -7.72
C GLU A 21 7.32 5.38 -7.49
N GLY A 22 6.20 6.09 -7.58
CA GLY A 22 4.86 5.54 -7.32
C GLY A 22 4.50 5.39 -5.84
N GLY A 23 5.47 5.53 -4.91
CA GLY A 23 5.27 5.66 -3.45
C GLY A 23 4.07 4.89 -2.89
N VAL A 24 3.18 5.61 -2.20
CA VAL A 24 1.96 5.05 -1.60
C VAL A 24 1.00 4.44 -2.63
N SER A 25 0.98 4.92 -3.87
CA SER A 25 0.12 4.34 -4.92
C SER A 25 0.50 2.89 -5.23
N LYS A 26 1.81 2.57 -5.24
CA LYS A 26 2.31 1.20 -5.41
C LYS A 26 1.99 0.30 -4.20
N LEU A 27 1.98 0.87 -3.00
CA LEU A 27 1.53 0.15 -1.81
C LEU A 27 0.04 -0.20 -1.91
N LYS A 28 -0.79 0.79 -2.29
CA LYS A 28 -2.25 0.61 -2.44
C LYS A 28 -2.63 -0.39 -3.53
N SER A 29 -1.80 -0.58 -4.56
CA SER A 29 -2.04 -1.53 -5.64
C SER A 29 -1.58 -2.95 -5.33
N HIS A 30 -0.92 -3.20 -4.19
CA HIS A 30 -0.45 -4.54 -3.84
C HIS A 30 -1.66 -5.52 -3.71
N PRO A 31 -1.57 -6.77 -4.24
CA PRO A 31 -2.70 -7.71 -4.29
C PRO A 31 -3.37 -8.00 -2.94
N PHE A 32 -2.64 -7.85 -1.83
CA PHE A 32 -3.20 -7.93 -0.47
C PHE A 32 -4.37 -6.95 -0.25
N PHE A 33 -4.34 -5.77 -0.89
CA PHE A 33 -5.39 -4.75 -0.79
C PHE A 33 -6.39 -4.79 -1.96
N SER A 34 -6.43 -5.88 -2.74
CA SER A 34 -7.29 -6.00 -3.93
C SER A 34 -8.78 -5.80 -3.64
N THR A 35 -9.22 -6.07 -2.41
CA THR A 35 -10.62 -5.90 -1.97
C THR A 35 -10.92 -4.50 -1.42
N ILE A 36 -9.90 -3.65 -1.24
CA ILE A 36 -10.06 -2.31 -0.68
C ILE A 36 -10.35 -1.31 -1.79
N HIS A 37 -11.53 -0.70 -1.73
CA HIS A 37 -11.88 0.45 -2.55
C HIS A 37 -11.42 1.75 -1.87
N TRP A 38 -10.17 2.14 -2.11
CA TRP A 38 -9.54 3.30 -1.46
C TRP A 38 -10.33 4.61 -1.61
N SER A 39 -10.98 4.84 -2.76
CA SER A 39 -11.82 6.02 -2.98
C SER A 39 -13.05 6.06 -2.07
N LYS A 40 -13.63 4.90 -1.74
CA LYS A 40 -14.76 4.77 -0.81
C LYS A 40 -14.32 4.91 0.65
N LEU A 41 -13.04 4.65 0.95
CA LEU A 41 -12.48 4.74 2.31
C LEU A 41 -12.08 6.18 2.68
N VAL A 42 -11.55 6.95 1.72
CA VAL A 42 -11.22 8.38 1.92
C VAL A 42 -12.49 9.24 2.07
N GLY A 43 -13.62 8.75 1.56
CA GLY A 43 -14.95 9.32 1.74
C GLY A 43 -15.82 8.50 2.69
N GLN A 44 -15.38 8.25 3.93
CA GLN A 44 -16.32 8.15 5.06
C GLN A 44 -17.03 9.51 5.15
N GLN A 45 -17.95 9.71 4.22
CA GLN A 45 -19.02 10.69 4.25
C GLN A 45 -19.81 10.28 5.48
N THR A 46 -19.45 10.86 6.62
CA THR A 46 -20.29 10.93 7.80
C THR A 46 -21.67 11.40 7.32
N ARG A 47 -22.60 10.46 7.23
CA ARG A 47 -24.03 10.74 7.35
C ARG A 47 -24.44 10.24 8.73
#